data_AF-A0A358DF63-F1
#
_entry.id   AF-A0A358DF63-F1
#
_cell.length_a   1.000
_cell.length_b   1.000
_cell.length_c   1.000
_cell.angle_alpha   90.00
_cell.angle_beta   90.00
_cell.angle_gamma   90.00
#
_symmetry.space_group_name_H-M   'P 1'
#
loop_
_entity.id
_entity.type
_entity.pdbx_description
1 polymer ?
#
loop_
_entity_poly.entity_id
_entity_poly.type
_entity_poly.pdbx_seq_one_letter_code
_entity_poly.pdbx_strand_id
1 'polypeptide(L)' 'LFDQFIASGHVLLSGKFDCKPENADVFNPKYLLHFDKKGRPNTNRTYRNHYTGGFSDHLPIYLKIYVK' A
#
# COMPACT_ATOMS: atom_id res chain seq x y z
N LEU A 1 -10.15 -0.97 -9.99
CA LEU A 1 -9.43 0.18 -9.40
C LEU A 1 -7.96 -0.14 -9.53
N PHE A 2 -7.15 0.76 -10.07
CA PHE A 2 -5.72 0.51 -10.27
C PHE A 2 -4.96 0.75 -8.96
N ASP A 3 -4.02 -0.13 -8.64
CA ASP A 3 -3.03 0.14 -7.61
C ASP A 3 -2.09 1.23 -8.12
N GLN A 4 -1.95 2.29 -7.35
CA GLN A 4 -1.15 3.48 -7.68
C GLN A 4 -0.12 3.71 -6.59
N PHE A 5 1.07 4.16 -6.97
CA PHE A 5 2.08 4.65 -6.04
C PHE A 5 2.59 6.02 -6.51
N ILE A 6 3.02 6.84 -5.55
CA ILE A 6 3.54 8.18 -5.83
C ILE A 6 5.02 8.05 -6.14
N ALA A 7 5.44 8.61 -7.28
CA ALA A 7 6.83 8.64 -7.72
C ALA A 7 7.34 10.09 -7.79
N SER A 8 8.64 10.29 -7.54
CA SER A 8 9.26 11.59 -7.77
C SER A 8 9.42 11.87 -9.27
N GLY A 9 9.51 13.15 -9.65
CA GLY A 9 9.78 13.53 -11.04
C GLY A 9 11.07 12.91 -11.58
N HIS A 10 12.09 12.73 -10.74
CA HIS A 10 13.34 12.09 -11.14
C HIS A 10 13.14 10.61 -11.53
N VAL A 11 12.33 9.87 -10.79
CA VAL A 11 11.98 8.47 -11.15
C VAL A 11 11.18 8.44 -12.45
N LEU A 12 10.21 9.34 -12.62
CA LEU A 12 9.38 9.42 -13.84
C LEU A 12 10.16 9.81 -15.11
N LEU A 13 11.15 10.69 -14.96
CA LEU A 13 11.98 11.16 -16.07
C LEU A 13 13.20 10.28 -16.32
N SER A 14 13.57 9.41 -15.36
CA SER A 14 14.64 8.44 -15.56
C SER A 14 14.21 7.40 -16.60
N GLY A 15 14.96 7.31 -17.70
CA GLY A 15 14.67 6.32 -18.75
C GLY A 15 14.96 4.88 -18.33
N LYS A 16 15.64 4.67 -17.19
CA LYS A 16 16.01 3.36 -16.66
C LYS A 16 16.03 3.39 -15.12
N PHE A 17 15.20 2.55 -14.52
CA PHE A 17 15.21 2.28 -13.09
C PHE A 17 15.01 0.78 -12.85
N ASP A 18 15.37 0.31 -11.67
CA ASP A 18 15.21 -1.09 -11.25
C ASP A 18 14.60 -1.17 -9.85
N CYS A 19 13.76 -2.19 -9.66
CA CYS A 19 13.18 -2.54 -8.36
C CYS A 19 13.16 -4.07 -8.24
N LYS A 20 14.11 -4.62 -7.49
CA LYS A 20 14.15 -6.05 -7.21
C LYS A 20 12.97 -6.48 -6.33
N PRO A 21 12.53 -7.75 -6.40
CA PRO A 21 11.45 -8.26 -5.55
C PRO A 21 11.68 -8.03 -4.05
N GLU A 22 12.91 -8.17 -3.54
CA GLU A 22 13.22 -7.90 -2.12
C GLU A 22 13.08 -6.43 -1.70
N ASN A 23 12.93 -5.51 -2.66
CA ASN A 23 12.79 -4.07 -2.44
C ASN A 23 11.34 -3.59 -2.54
N ALA A 24 10.38 -4.50 -2.76
CA ALA A 24 8.97 -4.22 -2.86
C ALA A 24 8.20 -5.01 -1.80
N ASP A 25 7.39 -4.33 -1.00
CA ASP A 25 6.66 -5.00 0.08
C ASP A 25 5.41 -4.21 0.49
N VAL A 26 4.49 -4.90 1.15
CA VAL A 26 3.23 -4.35 1.66
C VAL A 26 3.45 -3.81 3.06
N PHE A 27 3.17 -2.53 3.25
CA PHE A 27 3.20 -1.94 4.58
C PHE A 27 1.97 -2.41 5.37
N ASN A 28 2.17 -3.42 6.21
CA ASN A 28 1.10 -4.13 6.92
C ASN A 28 1.20 -4.02 8.47
N PRO A 29 1.20 -2.81 9.05
CA PRO A 29 1.18 -2.66 10.50
C PRO A 29 -0.21 -2.98 11.06
N LYS A 30 -0.24 -3.50 12.29
CA LYS A 30 -1.49 -3.94 12.97
C LYS A 30 -2.56 -2.85 13.07
N TYR A 31 -2.18 -1.57 13.17
CA TYR A 31 -3.15 -0.47 13.30
C TYR A 31 -3.93 -0.17 12.00
N LEU A 32 -3.43 -0.61 10.84
CA LEU A 32 -4.16 -0.54 9.57
C LEU A 32 -5.13 -1.71 9.38
N LEU A 33 -5.14 -2.67 10.31
CA LEU A 33 -5.97 -3.85 10.26
C LEU A 33 -7.12 -3.78 11.28
N HIS A 34 -8.20 -4.42 10.91
CA HIS A 34 -9.30 -4.80 11.79
C HIS A 34 -9.36 -6.33 11.82
N PHE A 35 -9.53 -6.92 13.00
CA PHE A 35 -9.67 -8.36 13.15
C PHE A 35 -11.14 -8.72 13.34
N ASP A 36 -11.64 -9.66 12.55
CA ASP A 36 -13.00 -10.14 12.72
C ASP A 36 -13.15 -11.00 13.99
N LYS A 37 -14.39 -11.43 14.29
CA LYS A 37 -14.67 -12.28 15.46
C LYS A 37 -13.91 -13.61 15.48
N LYS A 38 -13.39 -14.05 14.33
CA LYS A 38 -12.57 -15.27 14.19
C LYS A 38 -11.07 -14.96 14.22
N GLY A 39 -10.68 -13.72 14.48
CA GLY A 39 -9.28 -13.27 14.49
C GLY A 39 -8.66 -13.15 13.11
N ARG A 40 -9.45 -13.11 12.03
CA ARG A 40 -8.91 -12.95 10.67
C ARG A 40 -8.66 -11.47 10.39
N PRO A 41 -7.47 -11.11 9.87
CA PRO A 41 -7.16 -9.73 9.54
C PRO A 41 -7.97 -9.29 8.31
N ASN A 42 -8.46 -8.06 8.37
CA ASN A 42 -9.09 -7.35 7.27
C ASN A 42 -8.56 -5.91 7.26
N THR A 43 -8.60 -5.23 6.13
CA THR A 43 -8.24 -3.81 6.09
C THR A 43 -9.20 -2.99 6.93
N ASN A 44 -8.68 -2.04 7.69
CA ASN A 44 -9.49 -1.09 8.43
C ASN A 44 -10.02 -0.02 7.45
N ARG A 45 -11.12 -0.34 6.77
CA ARG A 45 -11.68 0.45 5.65
C ARG A 45 -12.42 1.68 6.14
N THR A 46 -12.37 2.77 5.38
CA THR A 46 -13.12 4.01 5.67
C THR A 46 -14.62 3.84 5.47
N TYR A 47 -15.01 2.98 4.53
CA TYR A 47 -16.41 2.78 4.16
C TYR A 47 -16.70 1.29 3.93
N ARG A 48 -17.88 0.86 4.39
CA ARG A 48 -18.46 -0.46 4.11
C ARG A 48 -19.86 -0.29 3.54
N ASN A 49 -20.90 -0.61 4.32
CA ASN A 49 -22.29 -0.23 4.03
C ASN A 49 -22.63 1.15 4.63
N HIS A 50 -21.74 1.68 5.46
CA HIS A 50 -21.78 3.01 6.06
C HIS A 50 -20.33 3.48 6.31
N TYR A 51 -20.15 4.76 6.61
CA TYR A 51 -18.86 5.32 7.00
C TYR A 51 -18.41 4.75 8.35
N THR A 52 -17.21 4.17 8.37
CA THR A 52 -16.63 3.50 9.55
C THR A 52 -15.41 4.22 10.12
N GLY A 53 -14.94 5.31 9.49
CA GLY A 53 -13.82 6.11 9.98
C GLY A 53 -12.44 5.44 9.91
N GLY A 54 -12.31 4.30 9.23
CA GLY A 54 -11.02 3.64 8.95
C GLY A 54 -10.16 4.37 7.91
N PHE A 55 -9.08 3.74 7.50
CA PHE A 55 -8.02 4.32 6.66
C PHE A 55 -8.22 4.08 5.16
N SER A 56 -8.29 2.81 4.74
CA SER A 56 -8.31 2.41 3.33
C SER A 56 -8.78 0.97 3.21
N ASP A 57 -9.38 0.61 2.07
CA ASP A 57 -9.73 -0.76 1.74
C ASP A 57 -8.55 -1.60 1.24
N HIS A 58 -7.43 -0.94 0.88
CA HIS A 58 -6.17 -1.54 0.47
C HIS A 58 -5.03 -1.12 1.41
N LEU A 59 -4.05 -2.01 1.60
CA LEU A 59 -2.82 -1.67 2.32
C LEU A 59 -1.87 -0.90 1.39
N PRO A 60 -1.17 0.12 1.91
CA PRO A 60 -0.15 0.81 1.13
C PRO A 60 1.06 -0.10 0.88
N ILE A 61 1.81 0.22 -0.15
CA ILE A 61 3.07 -0.44 -0.50
C ILE A 61 4.24 0.53 -0.32
N TYR A 62 5.44 -0.02 -0.20
CA TYR A 62 6.67 0.74 -0.31
C TYR A 62 7.63 0.05 -1.27
N LEU A 63 8.33 0.87 -2.06
CA LEU A 63 9.26 0.41 -3.09
C LEU A 63 10.60 1.13 -2.89
N LYS A 64 11.70 0.38 -2.89
CA LYS A 64 13.06 0.96 -2.98
C LYS A 64 13.52 0.87 -4.43
N ILE A 65 13.53 2.01 -5.11
CA ILE A 65 13.84 2.13 -6.53
C ILE A 65 15.27 2.63 -6.69
N TYR A 66 16.05 1.96 -7.54
CA TYR A 66 17.38 2.41 -7.94
C TYR A 66 17.30 3.07 -9.31
N VAL A 67 17.68 4.34 -9.37
CA VAL A 67 17.78 5.11 -10.61
C VAL A 67 19.21 5.00 -11.15
N LYS A 68 19.36 4.73 -12.45
CA LYS A 68 20.66 4.59 -13.12
C LYS A 68 21.12 5.89 -13.78
#